data_AF-A0A381L6L1-F1
#
_entry.id   AF-A0A381L6L1-F1
#
_cell.length_a   1.000
_cell.length_b   1.000
_cell.length_c   1.000
_cell.angle_alpha   90.00
_cell.angle_beta   90.00
_cell.angle_gamma   90.00
#
_symmetry.space_group_name_H-M   'P 1'
#
loop_
_entity.id
_entity.type
_entity.pdbx_description
1 polymer ?
#
loop_
_entity_poly.entity_id
_entity_poly.type
_entity_poly.pdbx_seq_one_letter_code
_entity_poly.pdbx_strand_id
1 'polypeptide(L)'
;MGNEEVKAVRVLHNSVKQSPMDYVMLDTQAEFLVKKALNPKAQQFKQERLQIALGCADRSTVAAPSEFGTWARLAEVYVAMEDWENALTTLNSCPMFTYQDKDAPLMPEPKDIYLPMLSETRLEEIDSEAEPKYSEQVHPSLLSLRAVQYKGTFKHAYSILTEMTAKIGWDQLLKIRSNVFVMEEEYRSEKNPPGHQTGPTQRNTSTDVIRGSPNLRENGDQIITKTDHVEPLSPKSTTSAEKVSQQPDVDESVERPTHTITPEEVQNENETVEQTEEQLSRFNNKRLCERWLDSLFMVLYEDLRIYTIWRTEMAQYRAQQMHYKKSAEEWEILGSLAERLQHKSEAIEAYRACLSIRFSPKALKGILSDFEVEKNPRDTVASVIRLITWQYRWYSEFSPELLYIIRTLIEDEGALKIRSIIQATSLSQNVLDLTHHYAALCAAFRSSGTDG
;
A
#
# COMPACT_ATOMS: atom_id res chain seq x y z
N MET A 1 -12.51 30.78 -5.30
CA MET A 1 -11.49 31.20 -4.30
C MET A 1 -10.36 31.93 -5.01
N GLY A 2 -10.12 33.19 -4.69
CA GLY A 2 -9.09 34.00 -5.35
C GLY A 2 -7.73 33.92 -4.65
N ASN A 3 -6.72 33.33 -5.31
CA ASN A 3 -5.28 33.58 -5.18
C ASN A 3 -4.70 33.93 -3.79
N GLU A 4 -5.04 33.19 -2.74
CA GLU A 4 -4.32 33.30 -1.46
C GLU A 4 -2.94 32.67 -1.49
N GLU A 5 -2.63 31.90 -2.55
CA GLU A 5 -1.32 31.28 -2.75
C GLU A 5 -0.17 32.28 -2.65
N VAL A 6 -0.32 33.48 -3.26
CA VAL A 6 0.75 34.50 -3.24
C VAL A 6 0.95 35.05 -1.83
N LYS A 7 -0.14 35.20 -1.06
CA LYS A 7 -0.07 35.61 0.34
C LYS A 7 0.57 34.50 1.19
N ALA A 8 0.16 33.25 0.98
CA ALA A 8 0.70 32.09 1.68
C ALA A 8 2.22 31.95 1.44
N VAL A 9 2.68 32.05 0.20
CA VAL A 9 4.12 32.02 -0.13
C VAL A 9 4.87 33.18 0.53
N ARG A 10 4.29 34.38 0.58
CA ARG A 10 4.90 35.53 1.27
C ARG A 10 5.02 35.31 2.77
N VAL A 11 3.99 34.74 3.39
CA VAL A 11 3.99 34.37 4.81
C VAL A 11 5.04 33.30 5.06
N LEU A 12 5.04 32.21 4.29
CA LEU A 12 6.03 31.14 4.38
C LEU A 12 7.47 31.67 4.26
N HIS A 13 7.74 32.56 3.30
CA HIS A 13 9.05 33.18 3.15
C HIS A 13 9.45 34.02 4.38
N ASN A 14 8.52 34.80 4.94
CA ASN A 14 8.80 35.60 6.13
C ASN A 14 9.03 34.71 7.37
N SER A 15 8.28 33.60 7.49
CA SER A 15 8.42 32.66 8.59
C SER A 15 9.73 31.86 8.50
N VAL A 16 10.13 31.38 7.31
CA VAL A 16 11.41 30.69 7.10
C VAL A 16 12.61 31.61 7.36
N LYS A 17 12.48 32.93 7.12
CA LYS A 17 13.50 33.90 7.54
C LYS A 17 13.67 33.99 9.05
N GLN A 18 12.61 33.75 9.82
CA GLN A 18 12.66 33.77 11.29
C GLN A 18 13.15 32.43 11.84
N SER A 19 12.67 31.31 11.27
CA SER A 19 13.07 29.95 11.63
C SER A 19 13.51 29.18 10.38
N PRO A 20 14.82 29.16 10.05
CA PRO A 20 15.32 28.55 8.82
C PRO A 20 15.30 27.02 8.83
N MET A 21 15.18 26.39 10.00
CA MET A 21 15.23 24.92 10.18
C MET A 21 13.88 24.33 10.63
N ASP A 22 12.77 25.01 10.34
CA ASP A 22 11.44 24.43 10.56
C ASP A 22 11.07 23.49 9.40
N TYR A 23 11.09 22.18 9.67
CA TYR A 23 10.82 21.15 8.67
C TYR A 23 9.38 21.20 8.13
N VAL A 24 8.39 21.63 8.93
CA VAL A 24 6.98 21.69 8.49
C VAL A 24 6.80 22.76 7.42
N MET A 25 7.46 23.91 7.61
CA MET A 25 7.42 24.99 6.62
C MET A 25 8.16 24.62 5.33
N LEU A 26 9.28 23.90 5.44
CA LEU A 26 10.05 23.45 4.28
C LEU A 26 9.33 22.32 3.52
N ASP A 27 8.70 21.40 4.24
CA ASP A 27 7.88 20.33 3.64
C ASP A 27 6.67 20.89 2.89
N THR A 28 5.94 21.83 3.50
CA THR A 28 4.80 22.49 2.83
C THR A 28 5.21 23.28 1.58
N GLN A 29 6.41 23.88 1.57
CA GLN A 29 6.98 24.51 0.37
C GLN A 29 7.31 23.47 -0.71
N ALA A 30 7.95 22.36 -0.34
CA ALA A 30 8.27 21.28 -1.26
C ALA A 30 7.00 20.67 -1.87
N GLU A 31 5.99 20.38 -1.05
CA GLU A 31 4.69 19.89 -1.50
C GLU A 31 4.03 20.81 -2.52
N PHE A 32 4.00 22.11 -2.21
CA PHE A 32 3.40 23.11 -3.08
C PHE A 32 4.10 23.19 -4.44
N LEU A 33 5.44 23.12 -4.44
CA LEU A 33 6.25 23.14 -5.66
C LEU A 33 6.03 21.88 -6.50
N VAL A 34 5.98 20.69 -5.87
CA VAL A 34 5.69 19.41 -6.55
C VAL A 34 4.31 19.45 -7.18
N LYS A 35 3.26 19.86 -6.44
CA LYS A 35 1.90 20.00 -6.97
C LYS A 35 1.84 20.97 -8.15
N LYS A 36 2.59 22.08 -8.10
CA LYS A 36 2.70 23.03 -9.21
C LYS A 36 3.52 22.52 -10.39
N ALA A 37 4.47 21.63 -10.17
CA ALA A 37 5.28 21.01 -11.23
C ALA A 37 4.49 19.93 -11.99
N LEU A 38 3.61 19.20 -11.29
CA LEU A 38 2.74 18.18 -11.89
C LEU A 38 1.51 18.77 -12.61
N ASN A 39 1.26 20.07 -12.49
CA ASN A 39 0.12 20.70 -13.16
C ASN A 39 0.36 20.81 -14.68
N PRO A 40 -0.52 20.25 -15.53
CA PRO A 40 -0.34 20.24 -16.99
C PRO A 40 -0.20 21.63 -17.63
N LYS A 41 -0.74 22.67 -16.98
CA LYS A 41 -0.77 24.04 -17.51
C LYS A 41 0.58 24.76 -17.45
N ALA A 42 1.56 24.24 -16.69
CA ALA A 42 2.82 24.93 -16.42
C ALA A 42 4.07 24.07 -16.63
N GLN A 43 4.03 23.16 -17.63
CA GLN A 43 5.09 22.19 -17.91
C GLN A 43 6.47 22.83 -18.17
N GLN A 44 6.50 24.05 -18.72
CA GLN A 44 7.75 24.77 -19.02
C GLN A 44 8.64 24.99 -17.79
N PHE A 45 8.03 25.21 -16.62
CA PHE A 45 8.77 25.42 -15.37
C PHE A 45 8.89 24.15 -14.52
N LYS A 46 8.55 22.97 -15.07
CA LYS A 46 8.56 21.71 -14.33
C LYS A 46 9.94 21.42 -13.72
N GLN A 47 11.00 21.44 -14.53
CA GLN A 47 12.35 21.13 -14.08
C GLN A 47 12.85 22.13 -13.03
N GLU A 48 12.67 23.43 -13.26
CA GLU A 48 13.10 24.47 -12.31
C GLU A 48 12.36 24.35 -10.97
N ARG A 49 11.05 24.12 -11.00
CA ARG A 49 10.26 23.93 -9.77
C ARG A 49 10.66 22.67 -9.01
N LEU A 50 10.96 21.59 -9.70
CA LEU A 50 11.43 20.34 -9.08
C LEU A 50 12.81 20.53 -8.44
N GLN A 51 13.73 21.26 -9.09
CA GLN A 51 15.03 21.59 -8.50
C GLN A 51 14.90 22.44 -7.23
N ILE A 52 14.00 23.42 -7.23
CA ILE A 52 13.72 24.21 -6.02
C ILE A 52 13.07 23.32 -4.94
N ALA A 53 12.13 22.45 -5.32
CA ALA A 53 11.49 21.52 -4.40
C ALA A 53 12.51 20.57 -3.75
N LEU A 54 13.48 20.07 -4.53
CA LEU A 54 14.57 19.23 -4.05
C LEU A 54 15.39 19.96 -2.98
N GLY A 55 15.79 21.21 -3.25
CA GLY A 55 16.53 22.02 -2.28
C GLY A 55 15.74 22.37 -1.01
N CYS A 56 14.41 22.39 -1.07
CA CYS A 56 13.55 22.54 0.11
C CYS A 56 13.41 21.21 0.88
N ALA A 57 13.20 20.10 0.17
CA ALA A 57 13.04 18.77 0.75
C ALA A 57 14.33 18.29 1.43
N ASP A 58 15.49 18.50 0.80
CA ASP A 58 16.81 18.15 1.36
C ASP A 58 17.09 18.94 2.65
N ARG A 59 16.75 20.23 2.69
CA ARG A 59 16.84 21.01 3.94
C ARG A 59 15.85 20.53 5.00
N SER A 60 14.67 20.06 4.59
CA SER A 60 13.67 19.50 5.49
C SER A 60 14.14 18.20 6.15
N THR A 61 14.78 17.30 5.38
CA THR A 61 15.34 16.06 5.92
C THR A 61 16.52 16.31 6.86
N VAL A 62 17.38 17.29 6.55
CA VAL A 62 18.47 17.72 7.46
C VAL A 62 17.91 18.33 8.75
N ALA A 63 16.83 19.11 8.66
CA ALA A 63 16.19 19.72 9.82
C ALA A 63 15.51 18.70 10.75
N ALA A 64 14.88 17.67 10.19
CA ALA A 64 14.20 16.62 10.94
C ALA A 64 14.45 15.23 10.32
N PRO A 65 15.60 14.59 10.61
CA PRO A 65 15.95 13.28 10.04
C PRO A 65 15.18 12.12 10.68
N SER A 66 14.55 12.32 11.84
CA SER A 66 13.72 11.30 12.51
C SER A 66 12.29 11.23 11.98
N GLU A 67 11.83 12.26 11.26
CA GLU A 67 10.45 12.36 10.79
C GLU A 67 10.27 11.64 9.46
N PHE A 68 9.31 10.73 9.37
CA PHE A 68 9.05 10.00 8.13
C PHE A 68 8.63 10.93 6.98
N GLY A 69 7.83 11.95 7.28
CA GLY A 69 7.26 12.84 6.28
C GLY A 69 8.31 13.58 5.44
N THR A 70 9.43 13.97 6.05
CA THR A 70 10.50 14.72 5.35
C THR A 70 11.22 13.84 4.33
N TRP A 71 11.54 12.60 4.69
CA TRP A 71 12.15 11.62 3.80
C TRP A 71 11.19 11.16 2.69
N ALA A 72 9.92 10.91 3.05
CA ALA A 72 8.89 10.56 2.09
C ALA A 72 8.73 11.65 1.01
N ARG A 73 8.69 12.93 1.42
CA ARG A 73 8.66 14.05 0.48
C ARG A 73 9.86 14.08 -0.44
N LEU A 74 11.05 13.88 0.10
CA LEU A 74 12.28 13.86 -0.69
C LEU A 74 12.23 12.73 -1.74
N ALA A 75 11.74 11.55 -1.36
CA ALA A 75 11.52 10.44 -2.28
C ALA A 75 10.47 10.79 -3.36
N GLU A 76 9.34 11.41 -3.00
CA GLU A 76 8.33 11.90 -3.96
C GLU A 76 8.94 12.89 -4.98
N VAL A 77 9.81 13.80 -4.52
CA VAL A 77 10.50 14.76 -5.42
C VAL A 77 11.42 14.02 -6.39
N TYR A 78 12.22 13.05 -5.93
CA TYR A 78 13.08 12.25 -6.82
C TYR A 78 12.25 11.43 -7.82
N VAL A 79 11.12 10.85 -7.39
CA VAL A 79 10.16 10.16 -8.28
C VAL A 79 9.57 11.10 -9.32
N ALA A 80 9.32 12.36 -8.97
CA ALA A 80 8.84 13.38 -9.92
C ALA A 80 9.94 13.86 -10.89
N MET A 81 11.22 13.79 -10.47
CA MET A 81 12.40 14.07 -11.28
C MET A 81 12.86 12.89 -12.14
N GLU A 82 12.24 11.71 -11.98
CA GLU A 82 12.61 10.45 -12.65
C GLU A 82 14.01 9.94 -12.26
N ASP A 83 14.49 10.34 -11.08
CA ASP A 83 15.73 9.85 -10.50
C ASP A 83 15.43 8.68 -9.55
N TRP A 84 15.34 7.48 -10.13
CA TRP A 84 14.88 6.29 -9.45
C TRP A 84 15.87 5.75 -8.43
N GLU A 85 17.18 5.89 -8.68
CA GLU A 85 18.24 5.38 -7.80
C GLU A 85 18.27 6.18 -6.49
N ASN A 86 18.22 7.51 -6.58
CA ASN A 86 18.16 8.37 -5.42
C ASN A 86 16.81 8.28 -4.70
N ALA A 87 15.70 8.13 -5.43
CA ALA A 87 14.39 7.87 -4.84
C ALA A 87 14.41 6.60 -3.98
N LEU A 88 14.91 5.49 -4.51
CA LEU A 88 14.92 4.21 -3.82
C LEU A 88 15.88 4.22 -2.62
N THR A 89 17.04 4.86 -2.77
CA THR A 89 18.01 5.06 -1.69
C THR A 89 17.43 5.89 -0.54
N THR A 90 16.71 6.96 -0.88
CA THR A 90 16.02 7.83 0.08
C THR A 90 14.91 7.07 0.79
N LEU A 91 14.11 6.30 0.04
CA LEU A 91 13.03 5.48 0.60
C LEU A 91 13.55 4.45 1.60
N ASN A 92 14.69 3.82 1.30
CA ASN A 92 15.35 2.89 2.23
C ASN A 92 15.83 3.56 3.53
N SER A 93 16.12 4.86 3.46
CA SER A 93 16.60 5.64 4.62
C SER A 93 15.45 6.21 5.47
N CYS A 94 14.19 6.01 5.07
CA CYS A 94 13.02 6.52 5.78
C CYS A 94 12.85 5.86 7.18
N PRO A 95 12.69 6.65 8.26
CA PRO A 95 12.36 6.11 9.57
C PRO A 95 10.94 5.56 9.57
N MET A 96 10.77 4.29 9.98
CA MET A 96 9.48 3.61 9.95
C MET A 96 8.83 3.57 11.32
N PHE A 97 7.57 3.99 11.39
CA PHE A 97 6.76 3.96 12.60
C PHE A 97 5.63 2.96 12.48
N THR A 98 5.43 2.13 13.51
CA THR A 98 4.24 1.30 13.62
C THR A 98 3.03 2.21 13.83
N TYR A 99 2.01 2.04 13.00
CA TYR A 99 0.78 2.81 13.14
C TYR A 99 0.14 2.49 14.49
N GLN A 100 0.16 3.46 15.40
CA GLN A 100 -0.66 3.44 16.59
C GLN A 100 -2.02 3.97 16.18
N ASP A 101 -3.07 3.17 16.39
CA ASP A 101 -4.42 3.68 16.16
C ASP A 101 -4.67 4.86 17.10
N LYS A 102 -5.57 5.76 16.70
CA LYS A 102 -6.00 6.84 17.60
C LYS A 102 -6.41 6.22 18.93
N ASP A 103 -6.06 6.86 20.05
CA ASP A 103 -6.41 6.42 21.41
C ASP A 103 -7.93 6.24 21.56
N ALA A 104 -8.42 5.11 21.08
CA ALA A 104 -9.79 4.68 21.19
C ALA A 104 -9.80 3.71 22.36
N PRO A 105 -10.67 3.92 23.36
CA PRO A 105 -10.79 2.96 24.45
C PRO A 105 -11.15 1.60 23.86
N LEU A 106 -10.30 0.60 24.11
CA LEU A 106 -10.59 -0.79 23.75
C LEU A 106 -11.80 -1.22 24.59
N MET A 107 -12.97 -1.27 23.96
CA MET A 107 -14.16 -1.77 24.64
C MET A 107 -14.01 -3.28 24.85
N PRO A 108 -14.43 -3.81 26.02
CA PRO A 108 -14.49 -5.25 26.23
C PRO A 108 -15.48 -5.90 25.26
N GLU A 109 -15.30 -7.19 24.98
CA GLU A 109 -16.21 -7.95 24.14
C GLU A 109 -17.64 -7.89 24.72
N PRO A 110 -18.63 -7.39 23.96
CA PRO A 110 -20.00 -7.30 24.45
C PRO A 110 -20.60 -8.71 24.57
N LYS A 111 -21.30 -8.98 25.68
CA LYS A 111 -21.99 -10.27 25.89
C LYS A 111 -23.11 -10.50 24.89
N ASP A 112 -23.84 -9.44 24.56
CA ASP A 112 -24.91 -9.44 23.58
C ASP A 112 -24.82 -8.15 22.74
N ILE A 113 -24.99 -8.28 21.43
CA ILE A 113 -24.96 -7.17 20.48
C ILE A 113 -26.40 -6.92 20.01
N TYR A 114 -26.97 -5.77 20.38
CA TYR A 114 -28.26 -5.32 19.87
C TYR A 114 -28.06 -4.05 19.03
N LEU A 115 -28.20 -4.19 17.72
CA LEU A 115 -28.06 -3.10 16.75
C LEU A 115 -29.41 -2.88 16.04
N PRO A 116 -30.31 -2.07 16.59
CA PRO A 116 -31.56 -1.69 15.93
C PRO A 116 -31.31 -1.14 14.53
N MET A 117 -32.25 -1.37 13.61
CA MET A 117 -32.28 -0.62 12.36
C MET A 117 -33.07 0.67 12.58
N LEU A 118 -32.42 1.81 12.39
CA LEU A 118 -33.10 3.10 12.43
C LEU A 118 -34.12 3.17 11.29
N SER A 119 -35.34 3.61 11.59
CA SER A 119 -36.39 3.79 10.57
C SER A 119 -36.03 4.82 9.52
N GLU A 120 -35.10 5.73 9.85
CA GLU A 120 -34.64 6.82 9.00
C GLU A 120 -33.64 6.36 7.92
N THR A 121 -32.97 5.22 8.13
CA THR A 121 -31.89 4.72 7.25
C THR A 121 -32.32 3.56 6.36
N ARG A 122 -33.63 3.28 6.28
CA ARG A 122 -34.14 2.13 5.52
C ARG A 122 -33.95 2.35 4.02
N LEU A 123 -33.11 1.52 3.43
CA LEU A 123 -32.78 1.51 2.01
C LEU A 123 -32.63 0.06 1.59
N GLU A 124 -33.49 -0.44 0.69
CA GLU A 124 -33.49 -1.85 0.29
C GLU A 124 -32.13 -2.31 -0.25
N GLU A 125 -31.42 -1.45 -1.00
CA GLU A 125 -30.06 -1.72 -1.52
C GLU A 125 -29.03 -1.95 -0.39
N ILE A 126 -29.19 -1.27 0.75
CA ILE A 126 -28.26 -1.32 1.89
C ILE A 126 -28.65 -2.42 2.87
N ASP A 127 -29.95 -2.59 3.11
CA ASP A 127 -30.49 -3.56 4.09
C ASP A 127 -30.40 -5.02 3.58
N SER A 128 -30.25 -5.23 2.26
CA SER A 128 -30.06 -6.55 1.63
C SER A 128 -28.70 -7.20 1.92
N GLU A 129 -27.77 -6.47 2.55
CA GLU A 129 -26.41 -6.93 2.83
C GLU A 129 -26.35 -8.16 3.75
N ALA A 130 -27.35 -8.33 4.61
CA ALA A 130 -27.42 -9.46 5.54
C ALA A 130 -27.88 -10.78 4.89
N GLU A 131 -28.17 -10.81 3.59
CA GLU A 131 -28.58 -12.05 2.93
C GLU A 131 -27.40 -13.02 2.73
N PRO A 132 -27.48 -14.27 3.22
CA PRO A 132 -26.44 -15.30 3.05
C PRO A 132 -26.25 -15.74 1.59
N LYS A 133 -27.06 -15.22 0.65
CA LYS A 133 -26.86 -15.42 -0.79
C LYS A 133 -25.62 -14.69 -1.32
N TYR A 134 -25.15 -13.67 -0.61
CA TYR A 134 -23.97 -12.88 -0.99
C TYR A 134 -22.68 -13.31 -0.27
N SER A 135 -22.73 -14.26 0.66
CA SER A 135 -21.55 -14.86 1.28
C SER A 135 -20.93 -15.93 0.37
N GLU A 136 -20.62 -15.54 -0.86
CA GLU A 136 -19.96 -16.40 -1.84
C GLU A 136 -18.47 -16.49 -1.48
N GLN A 137 -17.92 -17.71 -1.42
CA GLN A 137 -16.55 -17.94 -0.95
C GLN A 137 -15.54 -17.23 -1.86
N VAL A 138 -14.85 -16.22 -1.32
CA VAL A 138 -13.77 -15.49 -1.98
C VAL A 138 -12.56 -16.40 -2.17
N HIS A 139 -11.92 -16.33 -3.34
CA HIS A 139 -10.72 -17.12 -3.60
C HIS A 139 -9.60 -16.82 -2.57
N PRO A 140 -8.97 -17.83 -1.94
CA PRO A 140 -7.99 -17.62 -0.87
C PRO A 140 -6.80 -16.72 -1.23
N SER A 141 -6.39 -16.70 -2.51
CA SER A 141 -5.28 -15.83 -2.97
C SER A 141 -5.61 -14.34 -2.84
N LEU A 142 -6.88 -13.96 -2.97
CA LEU A 142 -7.34 -12.57 -2.84
C LEU A 142 -7.41 -12.16 -1.37
N LEU A 143 -7.80 -13.08 -0.48
CA LEU A 143 -7.81 -12.86 0.97
C LEU A 143 -6.41 -12.79 1.56
N SER A 144 -5.44 -13.51 0.97
CA SER A 144 -4.05 -13.52 1.43
C SER A 144 -3.26 -12.25 1.11
N LEU A 145 -3.85 -11.27 0.42
CA LEU A 145 -3.18 -10.03 0.03
C LEU A 145 -2.80 -9.19 1.26
N ARG A 146 -1.50 -9.21 1.58
CA ARG A 146 -0.92 -8.50 2.74
C ARG A 146 -0.95 -6.98 2.59
N ALA A 147 -0.95 -6.47 1.36
CA ALA A 147 -0.93 -5.04 1.07
C ALA A 147 -2.09 -4.26 1.72
N VAL A 148 -3.25 -4.91 1.90
CA VAL A 148 -4.45 -4.31 2.51
C VAL A 148 -4.23 -3.94 3.98
N GLN A 149 -3.32 -4.64 4.66
CA GLN A 149 -3.08 -4.48 6.09
C GLN A 149 -2.15 -3.31 6.41
N TYR A 150 -1.41 -2.78 5.43
CA TYR A 150 -0.49 -1.68 5.67
C TYR A 150 -1.23 -0.40 6.07
N LYS A 151 -0.78 0.20 7.18
CA LYS A 151 -1.28 1.47 7.72
C LYS A 151 -0.11 2.42 7.99
N GLY A 152 -0.41 3.72 8.05
CA GLY A 152 0.57 4.75 8.36
C GLY A 152 1.72 4.83 7.35
N THR A 153 2.96 4.84 7.86
CA THR A 153 4.20 5.01 7.08
C THR A 153 4.38 3.93 6.01
N PHE A 154 4.11 2.66 6.33
CA PHE A 154 4.26 1.54 5.39
C PHE A 154 3.33 1.68 4.17
N LYS A 155 2.09 2.14 4.40
CA LYS A 155 1.13 2.38 3.30
C LYS A 155 1.63 3.48 2.38
N HIS A 156 2.19 4.55 2.93
CA HIS A 156 2.69 5.67 2.15
C HIS A 156 3.95 5.29 1.37
N ALA A 157 4.91 4.60 2.00
CA ALA A 157 6.08 4.05 1.33
C ALA A 157 5.71 3.09 0.19
N TYR A 158 4.70 2.24 0.42
CA TYR A 158 4.16 1.36 -0.62
C TYR A 158 3.57 2.15 -1.80
N SER A 159 2.84 3.23 -1.53
CA SER A 159 2.30 4.10 -2.59
C SER A 159 3.39 4.73 -3.46
N ILE A 160 4.51 5.14 -2.87
CA ILE A 160 5.67 5.67 -3.63
C ILE A 160 6.27 4.56 -4.50
N LEU A 161 6.41 3.35 -3.95
CA LEU A 161 6.94 2.20 -4.69
C LEU A 161 6.03 1.79 -5.85
N THR A 162 4.70 1.80 -5.67
CA THR A 162 3.75 1.51 -6.75
C THR A 162 3.76 2.61 -7.82
N GLU A 163 3.92 3.88 -7.43
CA GLU A 163 4.09 4.98 -8.39
C GLU A 163 5.36 4.83 -9.23
N MET A 164 6.48 4.46 -8.62
CA MET A 164 7.72 4.16 -9.35
C MET A 164 7.46 3.03 -10.36
N THR A 165 6.91 1.91 -9.88
CA THR A 165 6.65 0.72 -10.69
C THR A 165 5.73 1.01 -11.87
N ALA A 166 4.71 1.84 -11.68
CA ALA A 166 3.78 2.23 -12.75
C ALA A 166 4.48 3.03 -13.87
N LYS A 167 5.58 3.75 -13.59
CA LYS A 167 6.34 4.54 -14.57
C LYS A 167 7.44 3.75 -15.27
N ILE A 168 8.20 2.91 -14.55
CA ILE A 168 9.38 2.20 -15.10
C ILE A 168 9.13 0.73 -15.41
N GLY A 169 8.10 0.11 -14.82
CA GLY A 169 7.85 -1.32 -14.88
C GLY A 169 8.69 -2.14 -13.87
N TRP A 170 8.24 -3.36 -13.61
CA TRP A 170 8.83 -4.26 -12.60
C TRP A 170 10.29 -4.62 -12.89
N ASP A 171 10.62 -4.98 -14.14
CA ASP A 171 11.97 -5.46 -14.47
C ASP A 171 13.03 -4.37 -14.34
N GLN A 172 12.70 -3.13 -14.70
CA GLN A 172 13.60 -2.00 -14.54
C GLN A 172 13.78 -1.65 -13.07
N LEU A 173 12.70 -1.72 -12.28
CA LEU A 173 12.78 -1.52 -10.84
C LEU A 173 13.71 -2.55 -10.18
N LEU A 174 13.66 -3.82 -10.60
CA LEU A 174 14.58 -4.86 -10.12
C LEU A 174 16.04 -4.59 -10.49
N LYS A 175 16.30 -4.08 -11.71
CA LYS A 175 17.66 -3.69 -12.12
C LYS A 175 18.19 -2.56 -11.24
N ILE A 176 17.40 -1.50 -11.04
CA ILE A 176 17.75 -0.39 -10.14
C ILE A 176 17.98 -0.90 -8.71
N ARG A 177 17.12 -1.80 -8.22
CA ARG A 177 17.28 -2.45 -6.90
C ARG A 177 18.62 -3.18 -6.79
N SER A 178 19.01 -3.96 -7.80
CA SER A 178 20.27 -4.72 -7.81
C SER A 178 21.52 -3.84 -7.97
N ASN A 179 21.36 -2.65 -8.56
CA ASN A 179 22.44 -1.67 -8.72
C ASN A 179 22.71 -0.90 -7.43
N VAL A 180 21.65 -0.54 -6.70
CA VAL A 180 21.71 0.31 -5.51
C VAL A 180 21.89 -0.50 -4.23
N PHE A 181 21.32 -1.71 -4.16
CA PHE A 181 21.31 -2.51 -2.94
C PHE A 181 22.12 -3.80 -3.02
N VAL A 182 22.65 -4.19 -1.86
CA VAL A 182 23.09 -5.56 -1.55
C VAL A 182 22.01 -6.24 -0.71
N MET A 183 21.66 -7.48 -1.02
CA MET A 183 20.72 -8.27 -0.20
C MET A 183 21.42 -8.82 1.06
N GLU A 184 20.70 -8.99 2.18
CA GLU A 184 21.29 -9.55 3.42
C GLU A 184 21.98 -10.91 3.20
N GLU A 185 21.47 -11.72 2.27
CA GLU A 185 22.02 -13.03 1.92
C GLU A 185 23.34 -12.92 1.13
N GLU A 186 23.46 -11.93 0.26
CA GLU A 186 24.70 -11.61 -0.48
C GLU A 186 25.76 -11.06 0.48
N TYR A 187 25.37 -10.15 1.39
CA TYR A 187 26.28 -9.61 2.40
C TYR A 187 26.79 -10.67 3.39
N ARG A 188 25.96 -11.65 3.76
CA ARG A 188 26.35 -12.75 4.67
C ARG A 188 27.24 -13.80 3.99
N SER A 189 26.99 -14.11 2.73
CA SER A 189 27.77 -15.09 1.97
C SER A 189 29.18 -14.58 1.64
N GLU A 190 29.38 -13.27 1.50
CA GLU A 190 30.73 -12.70 1.37
C GLU A 190 31.50 -12.63 2.69
N LYS A 191 30.83 -12.37 3.82
CA LYS A 191 31.48 -12.40 5.15
C LYS A 191 31.91 -13.81 5.59
N ASN A 192 31.26 -14.85 5.06
CA ASN A 192 31.62 -16.25 5.27
C ASN A 192 31.99 -16.90 3.93
N PRO A 193 33.24 -16.74 3.45
CA PRO A 193 33.70 -17.50 2.29
C PRO A 193 33.54 -19.01 2.54
N PRO A 194 33.28 -19.83 1.49
CA PRO A 194 33.05 -21.27 1.59
C PRO A 194 34.34 -22.04 1.92
N GLY A 195 34.92 -21.79 3.09
CA GLY A 195 36.16 -22.39 3.59
C GLY A 195 36.15 -22.76 5.07
N HIS A 196 35.10 -22.45 5.83
CA HIS A 196 34.98 -22.87 7.24
C HIS A 196 33.67 -23.63 7.47
N GLN A 197 33.66 -24.89 7.02
CA GLN A 197 32.64 -25.85 7.41
C GLN A 197 32.95 -26.40 8.81
N THR A 198 32.12 -26.09 9.79
CA THR A 198 31.86 -27.01 10.90
C THR A 198 30.37 -27.02 11.24
N GLY A 199 29.69 -28.11 10.86
CA GLY A 199 28.50 -28.64 11.55
C GLY A 199 27.12 -28.21 11.02
N PRO A 200 26.18 -29.15 10.79
CA PRO A 200 24.87 -28.84 10.23
C PRO A 200 23.91 -28.36 11.32
N THR A 201 23.31 -27.18 11.14
CA THR A 201 22.09 -26.81 11.87
C THR A 201 21.02 -26.34 10.88
N GLN A 202 20.22 -27.31 10.43
CA GLN A 202 18.88 -27.05 9.92
C GLN A 202 18.05 -26.45 11.07
N ARG A 203 17.92 -25.12 11.09
CA ARG A 203 16.91 -24.41 11.88
C ARG A 203 16.24 -23.37 10.99
N ASN A 204 14.99 -23.63 10.64
CA ASN A 204 14.13 -22.72 9.89
C ASN A 204 13.83 -21.49 10.76
N THR A 205 14.25 -20.30 10.32
CA THR A 205 14.06 -19.02 11.02
C THR A 205 12.76 -18.34 10.60
N SER A 206 11.64 -18.92 10.99
CA SER A 206 10.33 -18.26 10.97
C SER A 206 9.65 -18.59 12.28
N THR A 207 9.89 -17.79 13.32
CA THR A 207 9.01 -17.62 14.52
C THR A 207 9.56 -16.69 15.61
N ASP A 208 10.83 -16.27 15.62
CA ASP A 208 11.40 -15.53 16.76
C ASP A 208 11.21 -14.00 16.74
N VAL A 209 9.97 -13.52 16.53
CA VAL A 209 9.62 -12.09 16.73
C VAL A 209 8.45 -11.89 17.70
N ILE A 210 7.93 -12.95 18.35
CA ILE A 210 6.84 -12.81 19.34
C ILE A 210 7.32 -13.27 20.72
N ARG A 211 8.16 -12.45 21.38
CA ARG A 211 8.20 -12.26 22.84
C ARG A 211 9.18 -11.14 23.23
N GLY A 212 8.68 -9.91 23.34
CA GLY A 212 9.11 -8.99 24.40
C GLY A 212 8.35 -9.38 25.68
N SER A 213 8.84 -9.25 26.91
CA SER A 213 9.90 -8.40 27.48
C SER A 213 10.35 -9.01 28.84
N PRO A 214 10.95 -8.22 29.76
CA PRO A 214 12.34 -8.30 30.20
C PRO A 214 12.53 -9.06 31.52
N ASN A 215 13.77 -9.43 31.89
CA ASN A 215 14.26 -9.21 33.26
C ASN A 215 15.77 -9.40 33.42
N LEU A 216 16.29 -8.57 34.32
CA LEU A 216 17.69 -8.40 34.67
C LEU A 216 18.29 -9.61 35.41
N ARG A 217 19.61 -9.68 35.26
CA ARG A 217 20.64 -10.48 35.94
C ARG A 217 20.30 -10.88 37.39
N GLU A 218 20.69 -12.12 37.75
CA GLU A 218 21.55 -12.37 38.92
C GLU A 218 22.18 -13.78 38.88
N ASN A 219 23.36 -13.87 39.50
CA ASN A 219 24.35 -14.94 39.48
C ASN A 219 24.18 -15.80 40.74
N GLY A 220 24.40 -17.13 40.70
CA GLY A 220 24.54 -17.92 41.94
C GLY A 220 24.39 -19.44 41.81
N ASP A 221 25.48 -20.13 42.12
CA ASP A 221 25.69 -21.58 42.22
C ASP A 221 24.56 -22.41 42.87
N GLN A 222 24.37 -23.66 42.38
CA GLN A 222 24.68 -24.85 43.17
C GLN A 222 24.46 -26.17 42.40
N ILE A 223 25.51 -26.98 42.46
CA ILE A 223 25.58 -28.42 42.18
C ILE A 223 24.66 -29.17 43.16
N ILE A 224 23.92 -30.19 42.71
CA ILE A 224 23.76 -31.49 43.40
C ILE A 224 23.19 -32.52 42.41
N THR A 225 23.90 -33.63 42.35
CA THR A 225 23.63 -34.90 41.69
C THR A 225 22.45 -35.65 42.30
N LYS A 226 21.75 -36.47 41.50
CA LYS A 226 21.42 -37.86 41.86
C LYS A 226 20.90 -38.67 40.68
N THR A 227 21.42 -39.87 40.62
CA THR A 227 21.35 -40.92 39.60
C THR A 227 20.15 -41.87 39.82
N ASP A 228 20.07 -42.84 38.91
CA ASP A 228 19.44 -44.17 39.00
C ASP A 228 18.06 -44.29 38.33
N HIS A 229 17.72 -45.30 37.54
CA HIS A 229 18.43 -46.39 36.83
C HIS A 229 17.33 -47.10 35.99
N VAL A 230 17.76 -48.03 35.12
CA VAL A 230 17.05 -49.25 34.63
C VAL A 230 16.50 -49.25 33.19
N GLU A 231 17.33 -49.82 32.30
CA GLU A 231 17.05 -50.57 31.05
C GLU A 231 16.32 -51.92 31.30
N PRO A 232 16.07 -52.81 30.32
CA PRO A 232 15.70 -52.67 28.89
C PRO A 232 14.54 -53.64 28.53
N LEU A 233 14.12 -53.72 27.24
CA LEU A 233 13.76 -54.97 26.54
C LEU A 233 13.29 -54.70 25.09
N SER A 234 13.90 -55.41 24.15
CA SER A 234 13.50 -55.62 22.74
C SER A 234 12.91 -57.06 22.63
N PRO A 235 12.67 -57.73 21.45
CA PRO A 235 12.71 -57.35 20.02
C PRO A 235 11.63 -58.05 19.10
N LYS A 236 11.78 -57.89 17.76
CA LYS A 236 11.29 -58.71 16.59
C LYS A 236 9.85 -58.44 16.11
N SER A 237 9.49 -58.44 14.81
CA SER A 237 9.93 -59.24 13.63
C SER A 237 9.39 -58.58 12.32
N THR A 238 10.17 -58.42 11.23
CA THR A 238 10.15 -59.16 9.92
C THR A 238 8.76 -59.33 9.25
N THR A 239 8.50 -59.19 7.94
CA THR A 239 9.30 -59.22 6.68
C THR A 239 8.36 -59.01 5.48
N SER A 240 8.93 -58.65 4.31
CA SER A 240 8.64 -59.08 2.92
C SER A 240 8.38 -57.91 1.94
N ALA A 241 8.75 -57.94 0.67
CA ALA A 241 9.85 -58.51 -0.13
C ALA A 241 9.72 -57.88 -1.54
N GLU A 242 10.83 -57.81 -2.28
CA GLU A 242 11.04 -57.14 -3.58
C GLU A 242 10.25 -57.73 -4.79
N LYS A 243 10.03 -56.93 -5.86
CA LYS A 243 10.81 -56.99 -7.14
C LYS A 243 10.25 -56.16 -8.32
N VAL A 244 11.17 -55.39 -8.92
CA VAL A 244 11.52 -55.22 -10.38
C VAL A 244 10.68 -54.34 -11.33
N SER A 245 11.36 -53.27 -11.78
CA SER A 245 11.50 -52.58 -13.09
C SER A 245 10.39 -52.56 -14.15
N GLN A 246 10.07 -51.34 -14.65
CA GLN A 246 10.32 -50.87 -16.04
C GLN A 246 9.86 -49.40 -16.23
N GLN A 247 10.69 -48.61 -16.92
CA GLN A 247 10.43 -47.25 -17.44
C GLN A 247 9.76 -47.34 -18.85
N PRO A 248 9.07 -46.30 -19.37
CA PRO A 248 9.79 -45.20 -20.06
C PRO A 248 9.17 -43.77 -19.99
N ASP A 249 10.05 -42.79 -20.24
CA ASP A 249 9.93 -41.43 -20.81
C ASP A 249 8.59 -40.69 -20.91
N VAL A 250 8.53 -39.45 -20.39
CA VAL A 250 8.32 -38.21 -21.18
C VAL A 250 9.08 -37.05 -20.51
N ASP A 251 9.81 -36.32 -21.35
CA ASP A 251 10.73 -35.20 -21.11
C ASP A 251 9.97 -33.86 -21.07
N GLU A 252 10.14 -33.04 -20.02
CA GLU A 252 9.79 -31.62 -20.05
C GLU A 252 10.84 -30.84 -19.25
N SER A 253 11.85 -30.36 -19.98
CA SER A 253 13.01 -29.65 -19.48
C SER A 253 12.68 -28.19 -19.16
N VAL A 254 12.71 -27.86 -17.87
CA VAL A 254 12.78 -26.49 -17.37
C VAL A 254 14.26 -26.07 -17.40
N GLU A 255 14.62 -25.20 -18.34
CA GLU A 255 15.94 -24.56 -18.39
C GLU A 255 16.16 -23.67 -17.15
N ARG A 256 17.21 -23.99 -16.38
CA ARG A 256 17.84 -23.07 -15.41
C ARG A 256 19.11 -22.51 -16.05
N PRO A 257 19.38 -21.20 -16.00
CA PRO A 257 20.56 -20.62 -16.63
C PRO A 257 21.86 -21.06 -15.96
N THR A 258 22.83 -21.27 -16.83
CA THR A 258 24.18 -21.81 -16.67
C THR A 258 25.13 -20.82 -16.02
N HIS A 259 25.75 -21.19 -14.90
CA HIS A 259 27.12 -20.80 -14.55
C HIS A 259 27.73 -21.84 -13.59
N THR A 260 28.10 -22.99 -14.17
CA THR A 260 29.05 -23.91 -13.53
C THR A 260 30.43 -23.57 -14.10
N ILE A 261 31.31 -23.04 -13.25
CA ILE A 261 32.72 -22.77 -13.59
C ILE A 261 33.46 -24.11 -13.63
N THR A 262 33.93 -24.50 -14.81
CA THR A 262 34.98 -25.51 -14.99
C THR A 262 36.35 -24.83 -14.83
N PRO A 263 37.33 -25.46 -14.16
CA PRO A 263 38.66 -24.88 -13.95
C PRO A 263 39.60 -25.15 -15.14
N GLU A 264 40.69 -24.36 -15.22
CA GLU A 264 41.82 -24.38 -16.17
C GLU A 264 41.56 -23.52 -17.43
N GLU A 265 42.41 -22.58 -17.86
CA GLU A 265 43.87 -22.42 -17.77
C GLU A 265 44.30 -20.95 -17.53
N VAL A 266 45.51 -20.81 -17.02
CA VAL A 266 46.21 -19.56 -16.65
C VAL A 266 46.63 -18.77 -17.89
N GLN A 267 46.01 -17.62 -18.13
CA GLN A 267 46.61 -16.47 -18.84
C GLN A 267 45.76 -15.20 -18.62
N ASN A 268 46.43 -14.07 -18.34
CA ASN A 268 45.95 -12.71 -18.00
C ASN A 268 45.51 -12.46 -16.54
N GLU A 269 46.50 -12.38 -15.65
CA GLU A 269 46.35 -11.92 -14.25
C GLU A 269 46.04 -10.41 -14.10
N ASN A 270 46.16 -9.59 -15.16
CA ASN A 270 45.86 -8.16 -15.06
C ASN A 270 44.39 -7.81 -15.34
N GLU A 271 43.69 -8.52 -16.22
CA GLU A 271 42.27 -8.23 -16.53
C GLU A 271 41.31 -8.80 -15.47
N THR A 272 41.72 -9.85 -14.75
CA THR A 272 40.91 -10.49 -13.70
C THR A 272 40.98 -9.73 -12.37
N VAL A 273 42.12 -9.10 -12.04
CA VAL A 273 42.26 -8.27 -10.83
C VAL A 273 41.49 -6.96 -10.98
N GLU A 274 41.52 -6.31 -12.15
CA GLU A 274 40.72 -5.10 -12.42
C GLU A 274 39.22 -5.37 -12.37
N GLN A 275 38.74 -6.49 -12.95
CA GLN A 275 37.33 -6.88 -12.83
C GLN A 275 36.91 -7.22 -11.39
N THR A 276 37.82 -7.79 -10.59
CA THR A 276 37.56 -8.11 -9.18
C THR A 276 37.55 -6.85 -8.30
N GLU A 277 38.44 -5.89 -8.55
CA GLU A 277 38.45 -4.58 -7.86
C GLU A 277 37.27 -3.69 -8.28
N GLU A 278 36.87 -3.71 -9.55
CA GLU A 278 35.64 -3.05 -10.02
C GLU A 278 34.39 -3.68 -9.41
N GLN A 279 34.35 -5.01 -9.28
CA GLN A 279 33.26 -5.69 -8.60
C GLN A 279 33.24 -5.35 -7.11
N LEU A 280 34.37 -5.44 -6.39
CA LEU A 280 34.50 -5.07 -4.97
C LEU A 280 34.16 -3.60 -4.70
N SER A 281 34.54 -2.68 -5.59
CA SER A 281 34.17 -1.26 -5.47
C SER A 281 32.69 -1.02 -5.77
N ARG A 282 32.10 -1.72 -6.75
CA ARG A 282 30.64 -1.74 -6.96
C ARG A 282 29.90 -2.32 -5.76
N PHE A 283 30.44 -3.34 -5.08
CA PHE A 283 29.87 -3.88 -3.84
C PHE A 283 29.99 -2.89 -2.67
N ASN A 284 31.12 -2.20 -2.52
CA ASN A 284 31.32 -1.21 -1.45
C ASN A 284 30.42 0.04 -1.59
N ASN A 285 29.98 0.38 -2.81
CA ASN A 285 29.09 1.52 -3.04
C ASN A 285 27.60 1.19 -2.88
N LYS A 286 27.25 -0.10 -2.80
CA LYS A 286 25.86 -0.55 -2.61
C LYS A 286 25.47 -0.49 -1.13
N ARG A 287 24.23 -0.08 -0.86
CA ARG A 287 23.68 -0.01 0.49
C ARG A 287 22.93 -1.29 0.85
N LEU A 288 22.81 -1.61 2.13
CA LEU A 288 21.96 -2.72 2.56
C LEU A 288 20.49 -2.35 2.36
N CYS A 289 19.70 -3.21 1.70
CA CYS A 289 18.25 -3.04 1.66
C CYS A 289 17.65 -3.36 3.03
N GLU A 290 16.87 -2.43 3.58
CA GLU A 290 16.14 -2.64 4.82
C GLU A 290 15.09 -3.76 4.65
N ARG A 291 14.93 -4.60 5.68
CA ARG A 291 14.02 -5.77 5.64
C ARG A 291 12.58 -5.40 5.34
N TRP A 292 12.14 -4.24 5.83
CA TRP A 292 10.78 -3.78 5.59
C TRP A 292 10.56 -3.43 4.11
N LEU A 293 11.57 -2.83 3.45
CA LEU A 293 11.51 -2.48 2.05
C LEU A 293 11.54 -3.75 1.17
N ASP A 294 12.36 -4.73 1.54
CA ASP A 294 12.36 -6.04 0.88
C ASP A 294 11.00 -6.76 1.02
N SER A 295 10.38 -6.69 2.20
CA SER A 295 9.01 -7.17 2.37
C SER A 295 8.00 -6.44 1.48
N LEU A 296 8.16 -5.13 1.25
CA LEU A 296 7.30 -4.37 0.33
C LEU A 296 7.50 -4.81 -1.12
N PHE A 297 8.72 -5.13 -1.54
CA PHE A 297 8.98 -5.69 -2.88
C PHE A 297 8.27 -7.02 -3.10
N MET A 298 8.29 -7.91 -2.10
CA MET A 298 7.58 -9.19 -2.18
C MET A 298 6.07 -9.01 -2.25
N VAL A 299 5.51 -8.09 -1.46
CA VAL A 299 4.07 -7.79 -1.50
C VAL A 299 3.68 -7.12 -2.82
N LEU A 300 4.51 -6.23 -3.35
CA LEU A 300 4.29 -5.63 -4.66
C LEU A 300 4.27 -6.69 -5.77
N TYR A 301 5.20 -7.65 -5.73
CA TYR A 301 5.22 -8.76 -6.67
C TYR A 301 3.94 -9.61 -6.59
N GLU A 302 3.47 -9.92 -5.38
CA GLU A 302 2.19 -10.61 -5.17
C GLU A 302 1.01 -9.84 -5.78
N ASP A 303 0.93 -8.53 -5.52
CA ASP A 303 -0.10 -7.63 -6.06
C ASP A 303 -0.05 -7.59 -7.60
N LEU A 304 1.14 -7.41 -8.20
CA LEU A 304 1.32 -7.40 -9.67
C LEU A 304 0.97 -8.74 -10.32
N ARG A 305 1.35 -9.85 -9.69
CA ARG A 305 1.04 -11.20 -10.19
C ARG A 305 -0.47 -11.43 -10.21
N ILE A 306 -1.16 -11.11 -9.12
CA ILE A 306 -2.61 -11.29 -9.03
C ILE A 306 -3.33 -10.36 -10.02
N TYR A 307 -2.87 -9.12 -10.15
CA TYR A 307 -3.41 -8.20 -11.16
C TYR A 307 -3.24 -8.76 -12.57
N THR A 308 -2.06 -9.29 -12.91
CA THR A 308 -1.81 -9.87 -14.23
C THR A 308 -2.70 -11.08 -14.50
N ILE A 309 -2.83 -12.00 -13.53
CA ILE A 309 -3.74 -13.15 -13.63
C ILE A 309 -5.16 -12.68 -13.90
N TRP A 310 -5.67 -11.74 -13.10
CA TRP A 310 -7.01 -11.18 -13.29
C TRP A 310 -7.22 -10.57 -14.68
N ARG A 311 -6.27 -9.74 -15.16
CA ARG A 311 -6.36 -9.13 -16.49
C ARG A 311 -6.32 -10.17 -17.61
N THR A 312 -5.49 -11.20 -17.49
CA THR A 312 -5.44 -12.29 -18.46
C THR A 312 -6.71 -13.13 -18.47
N GLU A 313 -7.26 -13.47 -17.30
CA GLU A 313 -8.55 -14.17 -17.19
C GLU A 313 -9.67 -13.35 -17.85
N MET A 314 -9.80 -12.07 -17.51
CA MET A 314 -10.82 -11.21 -18.12
C MET A 314 -10.71 -11.14 -19.64
N ALA A 315 -9.48 -11.05 -20.17
CA ALA A 315 -9.24 -11.03 -21.61
C ALA A 315 -9.61 -12.36 -22.28
N GLN A 316 -9.30 -13.50 -21.66
CA GLN A 316 -9.65 -14.83 -22.15
C GLN A 316 -11.16 -15.03 -22.21
N TYR A 317 -11.89 -14.67 -21.14
CA TYR A 317 -13.35 -14.77 -21.12
C TYR A 317 -14.00 -13.86 -22.15
N ARG A 318 -13.48 -12.62 -22.32
CA ARG A 318 -13.95 -11.69 -23.35
C ARG A 318 -13.72 -12.25 -24.77
N ALA A 319 -12.58 -12.91 -25.01
CA ALA A 319 -12.29 -13.55 -26.29
C ALA A 319 -13.19 -14.77 -26.56
N GLN A 320 -13.54 -15.53 -25.53
CA GLN A 320 -14.47 -16.66 -25.60
C GLN A 320 -15.96 -16.24 -25.64
N GLN A 321 -16.24 -14.92 -25.62
CA GLN A 321 -17.60 -14.36 -25.49
C GLN A 321 -18.38 -14.93 -24.28
N MET A 322 -17.67 -15.35 -23.24
CA MET A 322 -18.26 -15.84 -22.00
C MET A 322 -18.36 -14.70 -20.97
N HIS A 323 -19.43 -14.72 -20.17
CA HIS A 323 -19.57 -13.75 -19.08
C HIS A 323 -18.58 -14.05 -17.96
N TYR A 324 -17.66 -13.12 -17.70
CA TYR A 324 -16.78 -13.17 -16.54
C TYR A 324 -17.57 -12.83 -15.28
N LYS A 325 -17.83 -13.84 -14.45
CA LYS A 325 -18.55 -13.69 -13.17
C LYS A 325 -17.58 -13.93 -12.02
N LYS A 326 -17.60 -13.02 -11.05
CA LYS A 326 -16.87 -13.06 -9.77
C LYS A 326 -17.81 -12.56 -8.68
N SER A 327 -17.51 -12.91 -7.43
CA SER A 327 -18.27 -12.43 -6.27
C SER A 327 -18.11 -10.92 -6.10
N ALA A 328 -19.08 -10.25 -5.47
CA ALA A 328 -19.00 -8.83 -5.17
C ALA A 328 -17.76 -8.49 -4.31
N GLU A 329 -17.39 -9.36 -3.38
CA GLU A 329 -16.21 -9.18 -2.53
C GLU A 329 -14.91 -9.31 -3.31
N GLU A 330 -14.87 -10.23 -4.30
CA GLU A 330 -13.72 -10.36 -5.19
C GLU A 330 -13.53 -9.11 -6.04
N TRP A 331 -14.61 -8.55 -6.59
CA TRP A 331 -14.57 -7.29 -7.34
C TRP A 331 -14.11 -6.11 -6.47
N GLU A 332 -14.52 -6.05 -5.20
CA GLU A 332 -14.04 -5.03 -4.27
C GLU A 332 -12.51 -5.14 -4.05
N ILE A 333 -12.02 -6.35 -3.79
CA ILE A 333 -10.59 -6.60 -3.57
C ILE A 333 -9.79 -6.27 -4.84
N LEU A 334 -10.26 -6.72 -6.02
CA LEU A 334 -9.62 -6.44 -7.31
C LEU A 334 -9.62 -4.94 -7.66
N GLY A 335 -10.71 -4.23 -7.36
CA GLY A 335 -10.76 -2.77 -7.49
C GLY A 335 -9.72 -2.10 -6.60
N SER A 336 -9.63 -2.50 -5.32
CA SER A 336 -8.62 -1.97 -4.40
C SER A 336 -7.19 -2.29 -4.82
N LEU A 337 -6.97 -3.47 -5.43
CA LEU A 337 -5.67 -3.88 -5.96
C LEU A 337 -5.26 -3.00 -7.15
N ALA A 338 -6.17 -2.80 -8.10
CA ALA A 338 -5.93 -1.95 -9.26
C ALA A 338 -5.67 -0.49 -8.84
N GLU A 339 -6.42 0.03 -7.86
CA GLU A 339 -6.19 1.36 -7.29
C GLU A 339 -4.80 1.47 -6.66
N ARG A 340 -4.37 0.48 -5.86
CA ARG A 340 -3.00 0.45 -5.28
C ARG A 340 -1.90 0.46 -6.34
N LEU A 341 -2.10 -0.25 -7.44
CA LEU A 341 -1.18 -0.35 -8.57
C LEU A 341 -1.26 0.84 -9.54
N GLN A 342 -2.00 1.90 -9.21
CA GLN A 342 -2.18 3.11 -10.01
C GLN A 342 -2.96 2.91 -11.33
N HIS A 343 -3.68 1.79 -11.47
CA HIS A 343 -4.55 1.49 -12.62
C HIS A 343 -5.99 1.93 -12.35
N LYS A 344 -6.24 3.25 -12.47
CA LYS A 344 -7.52 3.86 -12.10
C LYS A 344 -8.70 3.41 -12.96
N SER A 345 -8.52 3.31 -14.29
CA SER A 345 -9.57 2.88 -15.22
C SER A 345 -10.10 1.49 -14.91
N GLU A 346 -9.19 0.56 -14.65
CA GLU A 346 -9.48 -0.83 -14.32
C GLU A 346 -10.11 -0.95 -12.92
N ALA A 347 -9.66 -0.13 -11.97
CA ALA A 347 -10.27 -0.05 -10.64
C ALA A 347 -11.75 0.37 -10.72
N ILE A 348 -12.07 1.38 -11.54
CA ILE A 348 -13.44 1.86 -11.75
C ILE A 348 -14.31 0.78 -12.39
N GLU A 349 -13.80 0.05 -13.40
CA GLU A 349 -14.50 -1.08 -14.02
C GLU A 349 -14.87 -2.15 -12.97
N ALA A 350 -13.90 -2.51 -12.11
CA ALA A 350 -14.10 -3.47 -11.04
C ALA A 350 -15.11 -2.98 -9.98
N TYR A 351 -15.02 -1.71 -9.56
CA TYR A 351 -15.97 -1.15 -8.59
C TYR A 351 -17.38 -1.03 -9.16
N ARG A 352 -17.55 -0.67 -10.44
CA ARG A 352 -18.87 -0.63 -11.09
C ARG A 352 -19.47 -2.03 -11.19
N ALA A 353 -18.66 -3.05 -11.47
CA ALA A 353 -19.08 -4.45 -11.42
C ALA A 353 -19.50 -4.88 -10.01
N CYS A 354 -18.74 -4.50 -8.98
CA CYS A 354 -19.10 -4.73 -7.57
C CYS A 354 -20.46 -4.13 -7.22
N LEU A 355 -20.66 -2.83 -7.49
CA LEU A 355 -21.90 -2.10 -7.19
C LEU A 355 -23.12 -2.63 -7.96
N SER A 356 -22.92 -3.23 -9.13
CA SER A 356 -24.01 -3.88 -9.89
C SER A 356 -24.55 -5.15 -9.22
N ILE A 357 -23.73 -5.79 -8.38
CA ILE A 357 -24.08 -7.02 -7.66
C ILE A 357 -24.57 -6.68 -6.25
N ARG A 358 -23.81 -5.87 -5.52
CA ARG A 358 -24.04 -5.55 -4.11
C ARG A 358 -23.54 -4.14 -3.79
N PHE A 359 -24.25 -3.44 -2.92
CA PHE A 359 -23.77 -2.19 -2.34
C PHE A 359 -22.51 -2.45 -1.48
N SER A 360 -21.39 -1.79 -1.83
CA SER A 360 -20.19 -1.74 -0.98
C SER A 360 -19.78 -0.28 -0.74
N PRO A 361 -19.63 0.15 0.53
CA PRO A 361 -19.23 1.52 0.84
C PRO A 361 -17.81 1.83 0.36
N LYS A 362 -16.91 0.84 0.30
CA LYS A 362 -15.55 1.02 -0.20
C LYS A 362 -15.51 1.19 -1.71
N ALA A 363 -16.25 0.36 -2.45
CA ALA A 363 -16.35 0.49 -3.90
C ALA A 363 -16.95 1.83 -4.32
N LEU A 364 -17.99 2.29 -3.60
CA LEU A 364 -18.62 3.58 -3.86
C LEU A 364 -17.70 4.77 -3.55
N LYS A 365 -16.90 4.69 -2.46
CA LYS A 365 -15.86 5.68 -2.17
C LYS A 365 -14.78 5.72 -3.25
N GLY A 366 -14.33 4.56 -3.76
CA GLY A 366 -13.35 4.49 -4.83
C GLY A 366 -13.81 5.20 -6.11
N ILE A 367 -15.06 4.94 -6.54
CA ILE A 367 -15.65 5.58 -7.74
C ILE A 367 -15.90 7.08 -7.53
N LEU A 368 -16.11 7.55 -6.31
CA LEU A 368 -16.40 8.95 -6.06
C LEU A 368 -15.30 9.89 -6.59
N SER A 369 -14.04 9.46 -6.52
CA SER A 369 -12.90 10.19 -7.07
C SER A 369 -12.99 10.36 -8.60
N ASP A 370 -13.59 9.41 -9.31
CA ASP A 370 -13.83 9.46 -10.75
C ASP A 370 -14.97 10.43 -11.08
N PHE A 371 -16.08 10.37 -10.34
CA PHE A 371 -17.20 11.28 -10.54
C PHE A 371 -16.83 12.75 -10.29
N GLU A 372 -15.90 13.03 -9.39
CA GLU A 372 -15.34 14.37 -9.18
C GLU A 372 -14.54 14.85 -10.41
N VAL A 373 -13.78 13.95 -11.06
CA VAL A 373 -13.03 14.24 -12.29
C VAL A 373 -13.97 14.43 -13.49
N GLU A 374 -14.98 13.58 -13.63
CA GLU A 374 -15.99 13.66 -14.71
C GLU A 374 -16.95 14.85 -14.54
N LYS A 375 -16.97 15.50 -13.38
CA LYS A 375 -17.86 16.62 -13.02
C LYS A 375 -19.34 16.30 -13.25
N ASN A 376 -19.77 15.11 -12.85
CA ASN A 376 -21.16 14.70 -12.96
C ASN A 376 -21.87 14.84 -11.60
N PRO A 377 -22.51 15.99 -11.30
CA PRO A 377 -23.04 16.27 -9.97
C PRO A 377 -24.19 15.34 -9.57
N ARG A 378 -24.91 14.76 -10.53
CA ARG A 378 -26.05 13.88 -10.23
C ARG A 378 -25.58 12.57 -9.61
N ASP A 379 -24.60 11.93 -10.23
CA ASP A 379 -24.08 10.65 -9.76
C ASP A 379 -23.24 10.81 -8.49
N THR A 380 -22.50 11.93 -8.35
CA THR A 380 -21.80 12.26 -7.10
C THR A 380 -22.79 12.44 -5.95
N VAL A 381 -23.86 13.23 -6.13
CA VAL A 381 -24.89 13.43 -5.09
C VAL A 381 -25.58 12.12 -4.74
N ALA A 382 -25.96 11.32 -5.73
CA ALA A 382 -26.60 10.02 -5.51
C ALA A 382 -25.68 9.03 -4.76
N SER A 383 -24.37 9.10 -4.99
CA SER A 383 -23.37 8.31 -4.28
C SER A 383 -23.20 8.79 -2.83
N VAL A 384 -23.12 10.10 -2.63
CA VAL A 384 -23.01 10.71 -1.30
C VAL A 384 -24.24 10.40 -0.43
N ILE A 385 -25.46 10.47 -0.98
CA ILE A 385 -26.69 10.13 -0.24
C ILE A 385 -26.62 8.69 0.30
N ARG A 386 -26.18 7.73 -0.53
CA ARG A 386 -26.03 6.33 -0.11
C ARG A 386 -24.94 6.16 0.95
N LEU A 387 -23.80 6.83 0.80
CA LEU A 387 -22.72 6.81 1.79
C LEU A 387 -23.14 7.40 3.14
N ILE A 388 -23.90 8.51 3.13
CA ILE A 388 -24.46 9.11 4.35
C ILE A 388 -25.42 8.12 5.01
N THR A 389 -26.34 7.54 4.24
CA THR A 389 -27.32 6.60 4.80
C THR A 389 -26.65 5.39 5.42
N TRP A 390 -25.60 4.87 4.77
CA TRP A 390 -24.75 3.82 5.31
C TRP A 390 -24.08 4.22 6.63
N GLN A 391 -23.57 5.44 6.76
CA GLN A 391 -22.95 5.89 8.02
C GLN A 391 -23.96 5.99 9.17
N TYR A 392 -25.12 6.58 8.91
CA TYR A 392 -26.19 6.64 9.91
C TYR A 392 -26.69 5.25 10.32
N ARG A 393 -26.70 4.28 9.39
CA ARG A 393 -27.05 2.89 9.68
C ARG A 393 -26.13 2.25 10.73
N TRP A 394 -24.89 2.73 10.84
CA TRP A 394 -23.89 2.33 11.84
C TRP A 394 -23.72 3.36 12.96
N TYR A 395 -24.72 4.22 13.18
CA TYR A 395 -24.74 5.23 14.25
C TYR A 395 -23.62 6.28 14.15
N SER A 396 -23.03 6.44 12.96
CA SER A 396 -22.06 7.50 12.69
C SER A 396 -22.79 8.67 12.04
N GLU A 397 -23.13 9.68 12.85
CA GLU A 397 -23.87 10.86 12.37
C GLU A 397 -23.01 11.80 11.51
N PHE A 398 -21.69 11.79 11.75
CA PHE A 398 -20.78 12.76 11.17
C PHE A 398 -19.56 12.13 10.51
N SER A 399 -19.30 12.53 9.26
CA SER A 399 -18.08 12.22 8.54
C SER A 399 -17.48 13.48 7.90
N PRO A 400 -16.25 13.88 8.30
CA PRO A 400 -15.57 15.02 7.70
C PRO A 400 -15.33 14.87 6.19
N GLU A 401 -15.09 13.64 5.73
CA GLU A 401 -14.85 13.32 4.33
C GLU A 401 -16.09 13.64 3.48
N LEU A 402 -17.26 13.13 3.88
CA LEU A 402 -18.52 13.38 3.16
C LEU A 402 -18.93 14.86 3.22
N LEU A 403 -18.67 15.53 4.34
CA LEU A 403 -18.90 16.97 4.45
C LEU A 403 -18.03 17.76 3.45
N TYR A 404 -16.75 17.41 3.33
CA TYR A 404 -15.85 18.05 2.37
C TYR A 404 -16.35 17.88 0.93
N ILE A 405 -16.80 16.68 0.55
CA ILE A 405 -17.35 16.40 -0.79
C ILE A 405 -18.60 17.25 -1.05
N ILE A 406 -19.55 17.28 -0.11
CA ILE A 406 -20.77 18.11 -0.25
C ILE A 406 -20.40 19.59 -0.37
N ARG A 407 -19.43 20.05 0.41
CA ARG A 407 -18.95 21.42 0.36
C ARG A 407 -18.35 21.75 -1.00
N THR A 408 -17.45 20.92 -1.53
CA THR A 408 -16.85 21.13 -2.85
C THR A 408 -17.92 21.15 -3.95
N LEU A 409 -18.91 20.25 -3.88
CA LEU A 409 -20.05 20.28 -4.79
C LEU A 409 -20.83 21.61 -4.70
N ILE A 410 -21.14 22.08 -3.49
CA ILE A 410 -21.86 23.35 -3.27
C ILE A 410 -21.04 24.54 -3.80
N GLU A 411 -19.73 24.50 -3.62
CA GLU A 411 -18.81 25.53 -4.12
C GLU A 411 -18.78 25.59 -5.66
N ASP A 412 -18.90 24.44 -6.34
CA ASP A 412 -18.84 24.34 -7.81
C ASP A 412 -20.19 24.60 -8.51
N GLU A 413 -21.29 24.03 -7.98
CA GLU A 413 -22.60 23.99 -8.65
C GLU A 413 -23.66 24.90 -8.01
N GLY A 414 -23.43 25.34 -6.77
CA GLY A 414 -24.34 26.15 -5.98
C GLY A 414 -25.35 25.35 -5.14
N ALA A 415 -25.69 25.87 -3.96
CA ALA A 415 -26.53 25.20 -2.98
C ALA A 415 -27.95 24.85 -3.50
N LEU A 416 -28.62 25.78 -4.21
CA LEU A 416 -29.97 25.56 -4.74
C LEU A 416 -30.03 24.40 -5.73
N LYS A 417 -29.04 24.29 -6.62
CA LYS A 417 -28.99 23.23 -7.63
C LYS A 417 -28.84 21.86 -6.97
N ILE A 418 -27.95 21.75 -5.99
CA ILE A 418 -27.75 20.50 -5.24
C ILE A 418 -29.00 20.12 -4.45
N ARG A 419 -29.64 21.08 -3.78
CA ARG A 419 -30.90 20.84 -3.08
C ARG A 419 -31.98 20.31 -4.03
N SER A 420 -32.09 20.89 -5.23
CA SER A 420 -33.03 20.42 -6.25
C SER A 420 -32.68 19.01 -6.76
N ILE A 421 -31.40 18.68 -6.91
CA ILE A 421 -30.97 17.32 -7.31
C ILE A 421 -31.30 16.30 -6.22
N ILE A 422 -31.04 16.63 -4.95
CA ILE A 422 -31.39 15.78 -3.80
C ILE A 422 -32.91 15.51 -3.82
N GLN A 423 -33.73 16.56 -3.95
CA GLN A 423 -35.19 16.43 -4.00
C GLN A 423 -35.72 15.70 -5.23
N ALA A 424 -35.00 15.74 -6.35
CA ALA A 424 -35.37 15.03 -7.57
C ALA A 424 -35.07 13.52 -7.50
N THR A 425 -34.34 13.06 -6.48
CA THR A 425 -33.99 11.65 -6.33
C THR A 425 -35.20 10.90 -5.76
N SER A 426 -35.55 9.74 -6.35
CA SER A 426 -36.73 8.93 -5.97
C SER A 426 -36.57 8.15 -4.65
N LEU A 427 -35.73 8.63 -3.73
CA LEU A 427 -35.44 7.99 -2.45
C LEU A 427 -36.44 8.43 -1.37
N SER A 428 -36.49 7.68 -0.26
CA SER A 428 -37.35 7.99 0.89
C SER A 428 -37.03 9.37 1.47
N GLN A 429 -38.07 10.12 1.89
CA GLN A 429 -37.92 11.46 2.45
C GLN A 429 -36.96 11.49 3.65
N ASN A 430 -37.00 10.47 4.51
CA ASN A 430 -36.13 10.38 5.68
C ASN A 430 -34.63 10.42 5.29
N VAL A 431 -34.28 9.75 4.19
CA VAL A 431 -32.89 9.69 3.68
C VAL A 431 -32.47 11.04 3.10
N LEU A 432 -33.39 11.73 2.43
CA LEU A 432 -33.14 13.07 1.90
C LEU A 432 -32.92 14.08 3.03
N ASP A 433 -33.67 13.96 4.12
CA ASP A 433 -33.55 14.82 5.29
C ASP A 433 -32.16 14.69 5.96
N LEU A 434 -31.59 13.49 6.02
CA LEU A 434 -30.21 13.26 6.50
C LEU A 434 -29.18 14.00 5.62
N THR A 435 -29.36 14.00 4.30
CA THR A 435 -28.46 14.71 3.39
C THR A 435 -28.66 16.22 3.48
N HIS A 436 -29.90 16.67 3.70
CA HIS A 436 -30.21 18.07 3.97
C HIS A 436 -29.56 18.58 5.26
N HIS A 437 -29.36 17.72 6.28
CA HIS A 437 -28.62 18.10 7.48
C HIS A 437 -27.17 18.53 7.15
N TYR A 438 -26.46 17.78 6.30
CA TYR A 438 -25.12 18.14 5.85
C TYR A 438 -25.10 19.44 5.05
N ALA A 439 -26.07 19.63 4.15
CA ALA A 439 -26.21 20.88 3.39
C ALA A 439 -26.53 22.09 4.30
N ALA A 440 -27.37 21.90 5.31
CA ALA A 440 -27.68 22.91 6.32
C ALA A 440 -26.46 23.27 7.17
N LEU A 441 -25.61 22.29 7.48
CA LEU A 441 -24.35 22.51 8.18
C LEU A 441 -23.41 23.39 7.35
N CYS A 442 -23.24 23.11 6.04
CA CYS A 442 -22.48 23.98 5.14
C CYS A 442 -23.03 25.42 5.12
N ALA A 443 -24.36 25.57 5.04
CA ALA A 443 -25.02 26.89 5.06
C ALA A 443 -24.82 27.63 6.41
N ALA A 444 -24.93 26.92 7.53
CA ALA A 444 -24.73 27.49 8.87
C ALA A 444 -23.31 28.04 9.05
N PHE A 445 -22.30 27.33 8.51
CA PHE A 445 -20.90 27.77 8.52
C PHE A 445 -20.54 28.76 7.41
N ARG A 446 -21.51 29.21 6.60
CA ARG A 446 -21.32 30.15 5.48
C ARG A 446 -20.17 29.71 4.57
N SER A 447 -20.13 28.43 4.21
CA SER A 447 -19.12 27.95 3.25
C SER A 447 -19.32 28.64 1.90
N SER A 448 -18.27 28.72 1.07
CA SER A 448 -18.37 29.39 -0.23
C SER A 448 -19.49 28.74 -1.07
N GLY A 449 -20.25 29.53 -1.84
CA GLY A 449 -21.36 29.02 -2.66
C GLY A 449 -22.68 28.74 -1.93
N THR A 450 -22.78 29.06 -0.63
CA THR A 450 -24.02 28.89 0.17
C THR A 450 -24.98 30.09 0.17
N ASP A 451 -24.63 31.19 -0.47
CA ASP A 451 -25.42 32.44 -0.52
C ASP A 451 -26.67 32.36 -1.44
N GLY A 452 -27.08 31.16 -1.86
CA GLY A 452 -28.17 30.91 -2.81
C GLY A 452 -29.33 30.14 -2.20
#